data_AF-A0A962ZZ21-F1
#
_entry.id   AF-A0A962ZZ21-F1
#
_cell.length_a   1.000
_cell.length_b   1.000
_cell.length_c   1.000
_cell.angle_alpha   90.00
_cell.angle_beta   90.00
_cell.angle_gamma   90.00
#
_symmetry.space_group_name_H-M   'P 1'
#
loop_
_entity.id
_entity.type
_entity.pdbx_description
1 polymer ?
#
loop_
_entity_poly.entity_id
_entity_poly.type
_entity_poly.pdbx_seq_one_letter_code
_entity_poly.pdbx_strand_id
1 'polypeptide(L)'
;MPGGIGPVDAKCARALCLTQRVVNLPAAADELQILYNLGMHRVHYFPGRNAIYFVESRHVAVQETLLAALGETAHDVTITQLYLDRLGLFKVGKRANVTPEQAATVLVALRIMGVRVTRS
;
A
#
# COMPACT_ATOMS: atom_id res chain seq x y z
N MET A 1 -2.33 21.18 -32.24
CA MET A 1 -2.87 20.08 -31.40
C MET A 1 -1.82 19.72 -30.37
N PRO A 2 -2.00 19.92 -29.06
CA PRO A 2 -1.05 19.41 -28.09
C PRO A 2 -1.49 17.99 -27.71
N GLY A 3 -1.07 17.03 -28.53
CA GLY A 3 -1.05 15.61 -28.19
C GLY A 3 0.28 15.27 -27.56
N GLY A 4 0.25 14.66 -26.38
CA GLY A 4 1.45 14.15 -25.72
C GLY A 4 1.10 13.53 -24.37
N ILE A 5 1.14 12.21 -24.30
CA ILE A 5 1.12 11.44 -23.05
C ILE A 5 2.49 11.66 -22.40
N GLY A 6 2.69 12.82 -21.79
CA GLY A 6 3.89 13.10 -20.98
C GLY A 6 3.88 12.23 -19.71
N PRO A 7 5.04 12.06 -19.04
CA PRO A 7 5.08 11.35 -17.77
C PRO A 7 4.08 12.00 -16.81
N VAL A 8 3.26 11.17 -16.14
CA VAL A 8 2.28 11.65 -15.17
C VAL A 8 3.03 12.43 -14.09
N ASP A 9 2.78 13.73 -14.00
CA ASP A 9 3.40 14.54 -12.96
C ASP A 9 2.85 14.17 -11.58
N ALA A 10 3.60 14.48 -10.51
CA ALA A 10 3.20 14.13 -9.15
C ALA A 10 1.87 14.78 -8.74
N LYS A 11 1.52 15.92 -9.36
CA LYS A 11 0.29 16.68 -9.08
C LYS A 11 -0.93 15.97 -9.67
N CYS A 12 -0.83 15.45 -10.88
CA CYS A 12 -1.83 14.70 -11.61
C CYS A 12 -1.99 13.30 -11.00
N ALA A 13 -0.89 12.64 -10.62
CA ALA A 13 -0.92 11.41 -9.84
C ALA A 13 -1.66 11.59 -8.51
N ARG A 14 -1.40 12.68 -7.77
CA ARG A 14 -2.14 13.03 -6.54
C ARG A 14 -3.61 13.32 -6.82
N ALA A 15 -3.93 14.11 -7.85
CA ALA A 15 -5.31 14.44 -8.20
C ALA A 15 -6.14 13.19 -8.55
N LEU A 16 -5.56 12.24 -9.29
CA LEU A 16 -6.18 10.95 -9.61
C LEU A 16 -6.28 10.03 -8.37
N CYS A 17 -5.39 10.19 -7.40
CA CYS A 17 -5.50 9.49 -6.11
C CYS A 17 -6.60 10.07 -5.20
N LEU A 18 -6.97 11.35 -5.37
CA LEU A 18 -8.02 12.01 -4.57
C LEU A 18 -9.44 11.62 -5.00
N THR A 19 -9.65 11.23 -6.26
CA THR A 19 -10.93 10.73 -6.79
C THR A 19 -11.21 9.25 -6.50
N GLN A 20 -10.40 8.61 -5.66
CA GLN A 20 -10.50 7.18 -5.40
C GLN A 20 -11.79 6.78 -4.67
N ARG A 21 -12.44 5.73 -5.19
CA ARG A 21 -13.64 5.11 -4.64
C ARG A 21 -13.48 4.76 -3.15
N VAL A 22 -14.57 4.92 -2.40
CA VAL A 22 -14.71 4.29 -1.08
C VAL A 22 -14.68 2.79 -1.31
N VAL A 23 -13.66 2.13 -0.77
CA VAL A 23 -13.51 0.68 -0.86
C VAL A 23 -13.83 0.15 0.52
N ASN A 24 -14.96 -0.54 0.64
CA ASN A 24 -15.29 -1.37 1.79
C ASN A 24 -14.91 -2.82 1.43
N LEU A 25 -13.76 -3.26 1.90
CA LEU A 25 -13.37 -4.67 1.79
C LEU A 25 -14.04 -5.45 2.91
N PRO A 26 -14.70 -6.59 2.62
CA PRO A 26 -15.22 -7.46 3.67
C PRO A 26 -14.07 -8.00 4.54
N ALA A 27 -14.36 -8.35 5.80
CA ALA A 27 -13.37 -8.94 6.70
C ALA A 27 -12.80 -10.28 6.20
N ALA A 28 -13.48 -10.95 5.26
CA ALA A 28 -13.02 -12.16 4.58
C ALA A 28 -12.44 -11.90 3.17
N ALA A 29 -12.08 -10.66 2.84
CA ALA A 29 -11.53 -10.33 1.54
C ALA A 29 -10.25 -11.12 1.27
N ASP A 30 -10.18 -11.72 0.07
CA ASP A 30 -8.99 -12.44 -0.36
C ASP A 30 -7.88 -11.46 -0.80
N GLU A 31 -6.62 -11.91 -0.84
CA GLU A 31 -5.47 -11.03 -1.16
C GLU A 31 -5.62 -10.37 -2.53
N LEU A 32 -6.14 -11.09 -3.52
CA LEU A 32 -6.41 -10.54 -4.86
C LEU A 32 -7.46 -9.42 -4.81
N GLN A 33 -8.48 -9.55 -3.97
CA GLN A 33 -9.50 -8.51 -3.80
C GLN A 33 -8.92 -7.27 -3.11
N ILE A 34 -8.05 -7.47 -2.13
CA ILE A 34 -7.34 -6.37 -1.45
C ILE A 34 -6.44 -5.64 -2.46
N LEU A 35 -5.66 -6.38 -3.25
CA LEU A 35 -4.74 -5.83 -4.26
C LEU A 35 -5.46 -5.08 -5.38
N TYR A 36 -6.57 -5.63 -5.89
CA TYR A 36 -7.36 -4.97 -6.93
C TYR A 36 -7.88 -3.60 -6.49
N ASN A 37 -8.11 -3.42 -5.18
CA ASN A 37 -8.62 -2.18 -4.61
C ASN A 37 -7.53 -1.26 -4.01
N LEU A 38 -6.26 -1.66 -4.07
CA LEU A 38 -5.13 -0.86 -3.61
C LEU A 38 -4.68 0.11 -4.71
N GLY A 39 -4.57 1.38 -4.33
CA GLY A 39 -4.01 2.44 -5.19
C GLY A 39 -2.67 2.93 -4.65
N MET A 40 -1.95 3.73 -5.46
CA MET A 40 -0.60 4.23 -5.14
C MET A 40 -0.48 5.05 -3.84
N HIS A 41 -1.60 5.55 -3.29
CA HIS A 41 -1.63 6.38 -2.08
C HIS A 41 -2.50 5.76 -0.96
N ARG A 42 -2.78 4.46 -1.07
CA ARG A 42 -3.62 3.70 -0.13
C ARG A 42 -2.87 2.47 0.36
N VAL A 43 -3.06 2.18 1.63
CA VAL A 43 -2.53 1.00 2.31
C VAL A 43 -3.68 0.31 3.02
N HIS A 44 -3.70 -1.03 2.99
CA HIS A 44 -4.71 -1.83 3.68
C HIS A 44 -4.07 -2.64 4.80
N TYR A 45 -4.54 -2.47 6.03
CA TYR A 45 -4.15 -3.32 7.15
C TYR A 45 -5.20 -4.39 7.40
N PHE A 46 -4.76 -5.65 7.42
CA PHE A 46 -5.59 -6.81 7.71
C PHE A 46 -5.16 -7.44 9.05
N PRO A 47 -5.87 -7.15 10.16
CA PRO A 47 -5.51 -7.64 11.49
C PRO A 47 -5.50 -9.17 11.59
N GLY A 48 -6.44 -9.85 10.92
CA GLY A 48 -6.52 -11.32 10.98
C GLY A 48 -5.31 -12.07 10.42
N ARG A 49 -4.42 -11.38 9.68
CA ARG A 49 -3.17 -11.91 9.13
C ARG A 49 -1.95 -11.10 9.59
N ASN A 50 -2.14 -10.10 10.45
CA ASN A 50 -1.08 -9.21 10.91
C ASN A 50 -0.24 -8.67 9.74
N ALA A 51 -0.93 -8.18 8.71
CA ALA A 51 -0.30 -7.83 7.44
C ALA A 51 -0.78 -6.48 6.88
N ILE A 52 0.18 -5.73 6.35
CA ILE A 52 -0.04 -4.46 5.65
C ILE A 52 0.19 -4.68 4.15
N TYR A 53 -0.81 -4.37 3.34
CA TYR A 53 -0.77 -4.49 1.89
C TYR A 53 -0.66 -3.11 1.25
N PHE A 54 0.26 -2.96 0.30
CA PHE A 54 0.51 -1.68 -0.38
C PHE A 54 1.03 -1.88 -1.80
N VAL A 55 0.86 -0.87 -2.65
CA VAL A 55 1.45 -0.82 -3.99
C VAL A 55 2.64 0.12 -3.94
N GLU A 56 3.78 -0.31 -4.47
CA GLU A 56 4.96 0.55 -4.53
C GLU A 56 4.81 1.55 -5.68
N SER A 57 5.10 2.83 -5.39
CA SER A 57 5.00 3.90 -6.36
C SER A 57 6.21 4.82 -6.22
N ARG A 58 6.67 5.38 -7.34
CA ARG A 58 7.70 6.43 -7.34
C ARG A 58 7.24 7.72 -6.66
N HIS A 59 5.93 7.87 -6.42
CA HIS A 59 5.34 9.05 -5.80
C HIS A 59 5.09 8.88 -4.30
N VAL A 60 5.05 7.65 -3.79
CA VAL A 60 4.80 7.35 -2.37
C VAL A 60 5.69 6.19 -1.94
N ALA A 61 6.71 6.50 -1.15
CA ALA A 61 7.67 5.53 -0.64
C ALA A 61 7.14 4.82 0.62
N VAL A 62 6.08 4.01 0.45
CA VAL A 62 5.42 3.30 1.57
C VAL A 62 6.39 2.36 2.28
N GLN A 63 7.21 1.61 1.54
CA GLN A 63 8.19 0.70 2.11
C GLN A 63 9.24 1.44 2.94
N GLU A 64 9.80 2.53 2.42
CA GLU A 64 10.79 3.33 3.15
C GLU A 64 10.18 3.94 4.41
N THR A 65 8.93 4.44 4.31
CA THR A 65 8.20 4.98 5.47
C THR A 65 7.96 3.90 6.51
N LEU A 66 7.63 2.68 6.10
CA LEU A 66 7.41 1.54 7.00
C LEU A 66 8.70 1.17 7.72
N LEU A 67 9.81 1.02 7.00
CA LEU A 67 11.10 0.68 7.59
C LEU A 67 11.62 1.79 8.51
N ALA A 68 11.46 3.05 8.10
CA ALA A 68 11.85 4.20 8.92
C ALA A 68 11.01 4.33 10.19
N ALA A 69 9.69 4.04 10.12
CA ALA A 69 8.81 4.07 11.28
C ALA A 69 9.14 2.98 12.31
N LEU A 70 9.71 1.85 11.87
CA LEU A 70 10.07 0.74 12.73
C LEU A 70 11.51 0.81 13.25
N GLY A 71 12.37 1.60 12.61
CA GLY A 71 13.75 1.82 13.05
C GLY A 71 14.49 0.49 13.25
N GLU A 72 15.00 0.27 14.46
CA GLU A 72 15.74 -0.95 14.81
C GLU A 72 14.89 -2.23 14.73
N THR A 73 13.57 -2.13 14.93
CA THR A 73 12.65 -3.28 14.83
C THR A 73 12.26 -3.65 13.40
N ALA A 74 12.76 -2.91 12.40
CA ALA A 74 12.45 -3.16 10.99
C ALA A 74 12.98 -4.51 10.49
N HIS A 75 13.98 -5.09 11.16
CA HIS A 75 14.62 -6.34 10.75
C HIS A 75 13.69 -7.55 10.90
N ASP A 76 12.68 -7.44 11.78
CA ASP A 76 11.69 -8.48 12.01
C ASP A 76 10.55 -8.46 10.99
N VAL A 77 10.50 -7.43 10.13
CA VAL A 77 9.45 -7.28 9.13
C VAL A 77 9.83 -7.98 7.84
N THR A 78 9.04 -8.98 7.49
CA THR A 78 9.14 -9.64 6.19
C THR A 78 8.26 -8.93 5.17
N ILE A 79 8.89 -8.38 4.13
CA ILE A 79 8.20 -7.78 2.98
C ILE A 79 8.21 -8.79 1.82
N THR A 80 7.03 -9.24 1.41
CA THR A 80 6.83 -10.18 0.31
C THR A 80 6.24 -9.48 -0.90
N GLN A 81 6.76 -9.75 -2.09
CA GLN A 81 6.17 -9.32 -3.36
C GLN A 81 4.93 -10.16 -3.67
N LEU A 82 3.82 -9.51 -3.98
CA LEU A 82 2.59 -10.15 -4.43
C LEU A 82 2.41 -10.01 -5.95
N TYR A 83 1.79 -11.04 -6.53
CA TYR A 83 1.57 -11.20 -7.96
C TYR A 83 0.08 -11.38 -8.26
N LEU A 84 -0.38 -10.87 -9.41
CA LEU A 84 -1.78 -11.00 -9.84
C LEU A 84 -2.08 -12.39 -10.41
N ASP A 85 -1.03 -13.09 -10.85
CA ASP A 85 -1.11 -14.34 -11.56
C ASP A 85 -0.31 -15.44 -10.83
N ARG A 86 -0.68 -16.69 -11.10
CA ARG A 86 -0.03 -17.87 -10.51
C ARG A 86 1.37 -18.14 -11.06
N LEU A 87 1.72 -17.56 -12.20
CA LEU A 87 3.04 -17.72 -12.82
C LEU A 87 4.05 -16.68 -12.30
N GLY A 88 3.61 -15.71 -11.49
CA GLY A 88 4.47 -14.69 -10.89
C GLY A 88 4.94 -13.63 -11.89
N LEU A 89 4.22 -13.40 -12.98
CA LEU A 89 4.63 -12.49 -14.05
C LEU A 89 4.20 -11.04 -13.80
N PHE A 90 3.03 -10.83 -13.20
CA PHE A 90 2.43 -9.52 -12.98
C PHE A 90 2.58 -9.09 -11.53
N LYS A 91 3.60 -8.27 -11.27
CA LYS A 91 3.83 -7.62 -9.97
C LYS A 91 2.74 -6.58 -9.70
N VAL A 92 2.06 -6.69 -8.57
CA VAL A 92 0.94 -5.79 -8.25
C VAL A 92 1.24 -4.94 -7.03
N GLY A 93 1.72 -5.58 -5.96
CA GLY A 93 1.94 -4.91 -4.69
C GLY A 93 2.81 -5.73 -3.78
N LYS A 94 2.95 -5.28 -2.54
CA LYS A 94 3.76 -5.91 -1.51
C LYS A 94 2.92 -6.11 -0.26
N ARG A 95 3.31 -7.10 0.53
CA ARG A 95 2.77 -7.41 1.85
C ARG A 95 3.90 -7.30 2.86
N ALA A 96 3.72 -6.51 3.89
CA ALA A 96 4.59 -6.48 5.06
C ALA A 96 3.89 -7.20 6.22
N ASN A 97 4.51 -8.25 6.74
CA ASN A 97 4.05 -8.92 7.95
C ASN A 97 4.58 -8.15 9.16
N VAL A 98 3.68 -7.70 10.04
CA VAL A 98 3.98 -6.80 11.16
C VAL A 98 3.23 -7.24 12.40
N THR A 99 3.80 -7.07 13.59
CA THR A 99 3.04 -7.30 14.83
C THR A 99 1.95 -6.22 14.98
N PRO A 100 0.92 -6.43 15.82
CA PRO A 100 -0.10 -5.41 16.08
C PRO A 100 0.46 -4.08 16.58
N GLU A 101 1.53 -4.12 17.39
CA GLU A 101 2.22 -2.95 17.93
C GLU A 101 2.99 -2.19 16.83
N GLN A 102 3.71 -2.94 15.99
CA GLN A 102 4.39 -2.39 14.81
C GLN A 102 3.38 -1.78 13.83
N ALA A 103 2.25 -2.47 13.60
CA ALA A 103 1.19 -1.99 12.73
C ALA A 103 0.65 -0.64 13.22
N ALA A 104 0.39 -0.46 14.52
CA ALA A 104 -0.09 0.82 15.05
C ALA A 104 0.89 1.96 14.72
N THR A 105 2.18 1.76 14.95
CA THR A 105 3.23 2.75 14.68
C THR A 105 3.32 3.09 13.19
N VAL A 106 3.36 2.07 12.32
CA VAL A 106 3.45 2.23 10.87
C VAL A 106 2.20 2.93 10.32
N LEU A 107 1.01 2.56 10.78
CA LEU A 107 -0.24 3.18 10.32
C LEU A 107 -0.32 4.66 10.69
N VAL A 108 0.20 5.05 11.84
CA VAL A 108 0.30 6.47 12.23
C VAL A 108 1.28 7.21 11.34
N ALA A 109 2.48 6.68 11.13
CA ALA A 109 3.49 7.29 10.26
C ALA A 109 2.97 7.48 8.82
N LEU A 110 2.30 6.47 8.27
CA LEU A 110 1.70 6.53 6.94
C LEU A 110 0.61 7.63 6.86
N ARG A 111 -0.22 7.79 7.89
CA ARG A 111 -1.23 8.86 7.93
C ARG A 111 -0.61 10.24 7.97
N ILE A 112 0.49 10.43 8.71
CA ILE A 112 1.23 11.71 8.74
C ILE A 112 1.78 12.06 7.36
N MET A 113 2.22 11.06 6.60
CA MET A 113 2.65 11.20 5.20
C MET A 113 1.48 11.41 4.21
N GLY A 114 0.25 11.50 4.70
CA GLY A 114 -0.97 11.68 3.91
C GLY A 114 -1.48 10.41 3.23
N VAL A 115 -0.90 9.24 3.54
CA VAL A 115 -1.32 7.95 2.98
C VAL A 115 -2.64 7.52 3.61
N ARG A 116 -3.60 7.13 2.77
CA ARG A 116 -4.90 6.66 3.26
C ARG A 116 -4.77 5.22 3.75
N VAL A 117 -5.14 5.00 5.00
CA VAL A 117 -5.14 3.67 5.62
C VAL A 117 -6.56 3.13 5.65
N THR A 118 -6.79 1.99 5.02
CA THR A 118 -8.01 1.19 5.16
C THR A 118 -7.73 0.03 6.12
N ARG A 119 -8.71 -0.32 6.95
CA ARG A 119 -8.63 -1.44 7.90
C ARG A 119 -9.89 -2.27 7.79
N SER A 120 -9.75 -3.60 7.81
CA SER A 120 -10.85 -4.57 7.90
C SER A 120 -10.86 -5.31 9.22
#